data_AF-A0AAU7QQ92-F1
#
_entry.id   AF-A0AAU7QQ92-F1
#
_cell.length_a   1.000
_cell.length_b   1.000
_cell.length_c   1.000
_cell.angle_alpha   90.00
_cell.angle_beta   90.00
_cell.angle_gamma   90.00
#
_symmetry.space_group_name_H-M   'P 1'
#
loop_
_entity.id
_entity.type
_entity.pdbx_description
1 polymer ?
#
loop_
_entity_poly.entity_id
_entity_poly.type
_entity_poly.pdbx_seq_one_letter_code
_entity_poly.pdbx_strand_id
1 'polypeptide(L)'
;MNEHIHIVDGVMRASESFDDITTGWHFCATMQQRTPASILRRHLEFWPKEKGTPPNICPEGWEGIWLMASSPMPELPGWDDFRSFSDRSMASEVGSIPADGGDYLPFLLALHDLTSGTPCPYSSLEELIRATGIRGTPHARYVERLGGLPGCIGFGAVRAIFLVVWRYDYAERLWAAGFRTVQSLIDSTDEELRSAHSFSKSGLQTIRRAAKKSLLPLAAEFV
;
A
#
# COMPACT_ATOMS: atom_id res chain seq x y z
N MET A 1 -26.65 36.36 14.45
CA MET A 1 -26.65 36.72 13.01
C MET A 1 -25.19 36.63 12.62
N ASN A 2 -24.78 35.55 11.95
CA ASN A 2 -23.38 35.17 11.79
C ASN A 2 -22.70 36.08 10.75
N GLU A 3 -21.68 36.83 11.16
CA GLU A 3 -20.91 37.75 10.32
C GLU A 3 -19.79 37.08 9.50
N HIS A 4 -19.80 35.75 9.34
CA HIS A 4 -18.66 35.01 8.77
C HIS A 4 -18.86 34.54 7.31
N ILE A 5 -19.94 34.94 6.63
CA ILE A 5 -20.18 34.57 5.23
C ILE A 5 -20.64 35.79 4.43
N HIS A 6 -19.74 36.34 3.62
CA HIS A 6 -20.08 37.35 2.62
C HIS A 6 -20.18 36.70 1.24
N ILE A 7 -21.37 36.79 0.63
CA ILE A 7 -21.54 36.50 -0.80
C ILE A 7 -21.14 37.76 -1.56
N VAL A 8 -19.99 37.72 -2.24
CA VAL A 8 -19.56 38.76 -3.17
C VAL A 8 -19.52 38.13 -4.56
N ASP A 9 -20.29 38.69 -5.50
CA ASP A 9 -20.34 38.27 -6.91
C ASP A 9 -20.67 36.78 -7.16
N GLY A 10 -21.48 36.16 -6.29
CA GLY A 10 -21.91 34.77 -6.47
C GLY A 10 -20.83 33.73 -6.17
N VAL A 11 -19.67 34.14 -5.65
CA VAL A 11 -18.59 33.24 -5.24
C VAL A 11 -18.44 33.28 -3.72
N MET A 12 -18.58 32.13 -3.07
CA MET A 12 -18.33 31.98 -1.64
C MET A 12 -16.84 32.18 -1.38
N ARG A 13 -16.45 33.32 -0.81
CA ARG A 13 -15.09 33.59 -0.36
C ARG A 13 -15.03 33.45 1.16
N ALA A 14 -14.35 32.43 1.65
CA ALA A 14 -14.03 32.31 3.06
C ALA A 14 -13.08 33.47 3.43
N SER A 15 -13.49 34.32 4.38
CA SER A 15 -12.75 35.52 4.81
C SER A 15 -11.73 35.27 5.92
N GLU A 16 -11.59 34.02 6.39
CA GLU A 16 -10.64 33.65 7.43
C GLU A 16 -9.61 32.69 6.84
N SER A 17 -8.32 33.00 7.05
CA SER A 17 -7.26 32.05 6.71
C SER A 17 -7.47 30.79 7.56
N PHE A 18 -7.65 29.64 6.90
CA PHE A 18 -7.67 28.31 7.55
C PHE A 18 -6.42 28.00 8.39
N ASP A 19 -5.42 28.88 8.32
CA ASP A 19 -4.20 28.83 9.09
C ASP A 19 -4.45 28.81 10.61
N ASP A 20 -5.49 29.49 11.11
CA ASP A 20 -5.77 29.61 12.54
C ASP A 20 -6.33 28.32 13.17
N ILE A 21 -6.92 27.43 12.36
CA ILE A 21 -7.48 26.16 12.82
C ILE A 21 -6.60 24.95 12.48
N THR A 22 -5.57 25.15 11.64
CA THR A 22 -4.67 24.07 11.18
C THR A 22 -3.62 23.76 12.24
N THR A 23 -3.55 22.51 12.69
CA THR A 23 -2.54 22.03 13.65
C THR A 23 -1.38 21.33 12.96
N GLY A 24 -1.57 20.89 11.72
CA GLY A 24 -0.55 20.17 10.95
C GLY A 24 -1.16 19.37 9.82
N TRP A 25 -0.56 18.23 9.50
CA TRP A 25 -1.00 17.33 8.43
C TRP A 25 -0.89 15.87 8.83
N HIS A 26 -1.84 15.05 8.40
CA HIS A 26 -1.74 13.59 8.46
C HIS A 26 -1.41 13.04 7.08
N PHE A 27 -0.48 12.09 7.01
CA PHE A 27 -0.21 11.40 5.76
C PHE A 27 -1.28 10.35 5.47
N CYS A 28 -1.86 10.40 4.27
CA CYS A 28 -2.83 9.44 3.78
C CYS A 28 -2.23 8.66 2.61
N ALA A 29 -1.68 7.48 2.91
CA ALA A 29 -1.26 6.52 1.88
C ALA A 29 -2.46 6.01 1.06
N THR A 30 -2.28 5.85 -0.25
CA THR A 30 -3.27 5.21 -1.12
C THR A 30 -3.31 3.70 -0.83
N MET A 31 -4.45 3.16 -0.42
CA MET A 31 -4.60 1.76 0.02
C MET A 31 -4.78 0.80 -1.15
N GLN A 32 -3.68 0.50 -1.84
CA GLN A 32 -3.61 -0.40 -3.00
C GLN A 32 -2.45 -1.39 -2.82
N GLN A 33 -2.55 -2.57 -3.44
CA GLN A 33 -1.46 -3.56 -3.37
C GLN A 33 -0.15 -3.02 -3.95
N ARG A 34 -0.23 -2.19 -5.00
CA ARG A 34 0.95 -1.58 -5.64
C ARG A 34 1.64 -0.51 -4.80
N THR A 35 0.99 0.03 -3.78
CA THR A 35 1.58 1.06 -2.93
C THR A 35 2.72 0.44 -2.12
N PRO A 36 3.93 1.01 -2.12
CA PRO A 36 5.06 0.40 -1.43
C PRO A 36 4.80 0.26 0.07
N ALA A 37 5.27 -0.83 0.67
CA ALA A 37 5.12 -1.07 2.11
C ALA A 37 5.76 0.04 2.96
N SER A 38 6.85 0.67 2.48
CA SER A 38 7.46 1.83 3.13
C SER A 38 6.54 3.04 3.21
N ILE A 39 5.65 3.22 2.23
CA ILE A 39 4.65 4.30 2.20
C ILE A 39 3.44 3.91 3.06
N LEU A 40 2.95 2.67 2.93
CA LEU A 40 1.82 2.16 3.72
C LEU A 40 2.07 2.26 5.23
N ARG A 41 3.30 1.97 5.69
CA ARG A 41 3.68 2.08 7.11
C ARG A 41 3.65 3.50 7.67
N ARG A 42 3.64 4.51 6.80
CA ARG A 42 3.58 5.93 7.18
C ARG A 42 2.16 6.48 7.21
N HIS A 43 1.16 5.68 6.86
CA HIS A 43 -0.23 6.10 6.95
C HIS A 43 -0.57 6.60 8.37
N LEU A 44 -1.23 7.75 8.44
CA LEU A 44 -1.51 8.54 9.64
C LEU A 44 -0.30 9.16 10.34
N GLU A 45 0.89 9.17 9.74
CA GLU A 45 2.00 9.96 10.26
C GLU A 45 1.58 11.43 10.37
N PHE A 46 1.85 12.05 11.52
CA PHE A 46 1.51 13.45 11.77
C PHE A 46 2.72 14.36 11.60
N TRP A 47 2.56 15.40 10.79
CA TRP A 47 3.52 16.48 10.62
C TRP A 47 2.98 17.77 11.28
N PRO A 48 3.57 18.25 12.38
CA PRO A 48 3.12 19.46 13.06
C PRO A 48 3.32 20.72 12.21
N LYS A 49 2.40 21.69 12.32
CA LYS A 49 2.47 22.97 11.59
C LYS A 49 3.77 23.72 11.85
N GLU A 50 4.30 23.64 13.07
CA GLU A 50 5.51 24.35 13.50
C GLU A 50 6.77 23.88 12.75
N LYS A 51 6.72 22.68 12.14
CA LYS A 51 7.82 22.15 11.32
C LYS A 51 7.79 22.65 9.87
N GLY A 52 6.81 23.48 9.50
CA GLY A 52 6.65 24.00 8.14
C GLY A 52 6.11 22.95 7.17
N THR A 53 6.50 23.04 5.90
CA THR A 53 5.99 22.17 4.83
C THR A 53 6.35 20.69 5.09
N PRO A 54 5.37 19.76 4.99
CA PRO A 54 5.65 18.33 5.10
C PRO A 54 6.68 17.84 4.07
N PRO A 55 7.52 16.85 4.41
CA PRO A 55 8.49 16.30 3.48
C PRO A 55 7.79 15.60 2.30
N ASN A 56 8.45 15.59 1.13
CA ASN A 56 8.05 14.69 0.06
C ASN A 56 8.54 13.27 0.39
N ILE A 57 7.59 12.36 0.54
CA ILE A 57 7.87 10.98 0.97
C ILE A 57 7.42 9.95 -0.04
N CYS A 58 6.68 10.38 -1.06
CA CYS A 58 6.20 9.55 -2.16
C CYS A 58 7.07 9.78 -3.38
N PRO A 59 7.81 8.75 -3.87
CA PRO A 59 8.40 8.79 -5.20
C PRO A 59 7.41 9.17 -6.30
N GLU A 60 6.17 8.70 -6.20
CA GLU A 60 5.11 8.99 -7.17
C GLU A 60 3.87 9.61 -6.50
N GLY A 61 3.30 10.65 -7.11
CA GLY A 61 2.20 11.41 -6.52
C GLY A 61 0.89 10.64 -6.30
N TRP A 62 0.74 9.43 -6.86
CA TRP A 62 -0.43 8.58 -6.62
C TRP A 62 -0.33 7.75 -5.34
N GLU A 63 0.86 7.63 -4.73
CA GLU A 63 1.11 6.73 -3.59
C GLU A 63 0.53 7.24 -2.27
N GLY A 64 0.31 8.56 -2.16
CA GLY A 64 -0.32 9.17 -1.00
C GLY A 64 -0.22 10.69 -1.00
N ILE A 65 -0.89 11.31 -0.03
CA ILE A 65 -1.00 12.76 0.10
C ILE A 65 -1.01 13.20 1.56
N TRP A 66 -0.50 14.39 1.85
CA TRP A 66 -0.67 15.06 3.14
C TRP A 66 -2.03 15.75 3.22
N LEU A 67 -2.85 15.38 4.19
CA LEU A 67 -4.16 15.96 4.46
C LEU A 67 -4.08 16.90 5.65
N MET A 68 -4.69 18.07 5.55
CA MET A 68 -4.73 19.06 6.62
C MET A 68 -5.40 18.48 7.88
N ALA A 69 -4.75 18.68 9.02
CA ALA A 69 -5.28 18.37 10.34
C ALA A 69 -5.73 19.68 11.00
N SER A 70 -6.93 19.69 11.54
CA SER A 70 -7.47 20.83 12.28
C SER A 70 -7.68 20.51 13.75
N SER A 71 -7.58 21.53 14.60
CA SER A 71 -8.01 21.42 16.00
C SER A 71 -9.51 21.09 16.05
N PRO A 72 -9.96 20.25 17.00
CA PRO A 72 -11.38 20.15 17.29
C PRO A 72 -11.87 21.53 17.75
N MET A 73 -12.79 22.15 17.00
CA MET A 73 -13.45 23.38 17.41
C MET A 73 -14.53 23.03 18.45
N PRO A 74 -14.39 23.43 19.72
CA PRO A 74 -15.34 23.05 20.77
C PRO A 74 -16.72 23.70 20.63
N GLU A 75 -16.85 24.73 19.77
CA GLU A 75 -17.98 25.66 19.79
C GLU A 75 -18.95 25.51 18.61
N LEU A 76 -18.72 24.56 17.69
CA LEU A 76 -19.60 24.34 16.54
C LEU A 76 -20.44 23.05 16.73
N PRO A 77 -21.75 23.17 16.99
CA PRO A 77 -22.65 22.02 17.04
C PRO A 77 -22.63 21.29 15.69
N GLY A 78 -22.28 20.00 15.69
CA GLY A 78 -22.14 19.17 14.48
C GLY A 78 -20.72 19.10 13.91
N TRP A 79 -19.77 19.94 14.35
CA TRP A 79 -18.34 19.77 14.03
C TRP A 79 -17.69 18.63 14.84
N ASP A 80 -18.36 18.28 15.93
CA ASP A 80 -18.16 17.09 16.73
C ASP A 80 -18.31 15.76 15.95
N ASP A 81 -18.93 15.73 14.78
CA ASP A 81 -19.01 14.50 13.96
C ASP A 81 -17.75 14.24 13.12
N PHE A 82 -16.81 15.20 13.07
CA PHE A 82 -15.49 14.97 12.47
C PHE A 82 -14.49 14.30 13.42
N ARG A 83 -14.97 13.85 14.59
CA ARG A 83 -14.21 13.13 15.61
C ARG A 83 -13.63 11.85 15.01
N SER A 84 -12.32 11.74 15.09
CA SER A 84 -11.49 10.59 14.70
C SER A 84 -11.37 10.29 13.18
N PHE A 85 -10.13 10.09 12.73
CA PHE A 85 -9.85 9.53 11.41
C PHE A 85 -10.49 8.13 11.27
N SER A 86 -10.76 7.43 12.37
CA SER A 86 -11.37 6.10 12.41
C SER A 86 -12.85 6.05 12.06
N ASP A 87 -13.61 7.13 12.25
CA ASP A 87 -15.05 7.19 11.92
C ASP A 87 -15.32 7.58 10.46
N ARG A 88 -14.24 7.90 9.72
CA ARG A 88 -14.30 8.20 8.29
C ARG A 88 -13.98 6.96 7.48
N SER A 89 -14.34 7.01 6.20
CA SER A 89 -13.95 5.98 5.24
C SER A 89 -13.04 6.54 4.15
N MET A 90 -12.25 5.66 3.54
CA MET A 90 -11.41 5.96 2.39
C MET A 90 -11.60 4.92 1.29
N ALA A 91 -11.32 5.33 0.06
CA ALA A 91 -11.32 4.43 -1.08
C ALA A 91 -10.06 3.54 -1.07
N SER A 92 -10.25 2.27 -1.41
CA SER A 92 -9.19 1.28 -1.59
C SER A 92 -9.49 0.39 -2.78
N GLU A 93 -8.52 -0.43 -3.18
CA GLU A 93 -8.68 -1.44 -4.23
C GLU A 93 -9.78 -2.49 -3.89
N VAL A 94 -10.06 -2.68 -2.60
CA VAL A 94 -11.14 -3.56 -2.12
C VAL A 94 -12.40 -2.79 -1.75
N GLY A 95 -12.59 -1.58 -2.29
CA GLY A 95 -13.73 -0.71 -2.01
C GLY A 95 -13.54 0.18 -0.78
N SER A 96 -14.63 0.61 -0.17
CA SER A 96 -14.58 1.49 1.01
C SER A 96 -14.08 0.75 2.25
N ILE A 97 -13.12 1.35 2.95
CA ILE A 97 -12.52 0.87 4.21
C ILE A 97 -12.48 2.00 5.24
N PRO A 98 -12.26 1.73 6.54
CA PRO A 98 -11.98 2.78 7.53
C PRO A 98 -10.79 3.65 7.10
N ALA A 99 -10.85 4.95 7.36
CA ALA A 99 -9.84 5.89 6.87
C ALA A 99 -8.49 5.76 7.59
N ASP A 100 -8.42 5.01 8.69
CA ASP A 100 -7.17 4.57 9.32
C ASP A 100 -6.59 3.28 8.71
N GLY A 101 -7.18 2.80 7.61
CA GLY A 101 -6.81 1.55 6.94
C GLY A 101 -7.51 0.31 7.49
N GLY A 102 -8.14 0.37 8.67
CA GLY A 102 -8.85 -0.73 9.30
C GLY A 102 -8.05 -2.04 9.36
N ASP A 103 -8.73 -3.17 9.16
CA ASP A 103 -8.06 -4.48 9.04
C ASP A 103 -7.37 -4.68 7.68
N TYR A 104 -7.62 -3.81 6.69
CA TYR A 104 -7.05 -3.95 5.35
C TYR A 104 -5.58 -3.52 5.28
N LEU A 105 -5.19 -2.46 6.01
CA LEU A 105 -3.79 -2.02 6.07
C LEU A 105 -2.86 -3.10 6.64
N PRO A 106 -3.14 -3.72 7.81
CA PRO A 106 -2.35 -4.84 8.32
C PRO A 106 -2.31 -6.04 7.35
N PHE A 107 -3.42 -6.35 6.70
CA PHE A 107 -3.47 -7.38 5.66
C PHE A 107 -2.53 -7.06 4.49
N LEU A 108 -2.56 -5.82 3.97
CA LEU A 108 -1.67 -5.38 2.89
C LEU A 108 -0.20 -5.43 3.30
N LEU A 109 0.13 -4.97 4.51
CA LEU A 109 1.50 -5.01 5.01
C LEU A 109 2.00 -6.45 5.15
N ALA A 110 1.19 -7.35 5.70
CA ALA A 110 1.52 -8.77 5.79
C ALA A 110 1.70 -9.42 4.41
N LEU A 111 0.87 -9.06 3.43
CA LEU A 111 1.01 -9.52 2.05
C LEU A 111 2.34 -9.04 1.43
N HIS A 112 2.71 -7.77 1.63
CA HIS A 112 4.01 -7.24 1.20
C HIS A 112 5.18 -7.96 1.86
N ASP A 113 5.10 -8.19 3.17
CA ASP A 113 6.20 -8.80 3.92
C ASP A 113 6.39 -10.27 3.54
N LEU A 114 5.29 -11.04 3.40
CA LEU A 114 5.33 -12.42 2.89
C LEU A 114 5.98 -12.51 1.51
N THR A 115 5.63 -11.61 0.61
CA THR A 115 6.12 -11.64 -0.79
C THR A 115 7.55 -11.15 -0.92
N SER A 116 8.00 -10.30 0.00
CA SER A 116 9.37 -9.77 0.05
C SER A 116 10.32 -10.64 0.88
N GLY A 117 9.80 -11.62 1.63
CA GLY A 117 10.60 -12.41 2.59
C GLY A 117 10.99 -11.62 3.85
N THR A 118 10.31 -10.50 4.11
CA THR A 118 10.47 -9.73 5.33
C THR A 118 9.80 -10.48 6.49
N PRO A 119 10.35 -10.43 7.72
CA PRO A 119 9.69 -11.03 8.88
C PRO A 119 8.26 -10.51 9.03
N CYS A 120 7.30 -11.43 9.09
CA CYS A 120 5.90 -11.11 9.37
C CYS A 120 5.27 -12.22 10.23
N PRO A 121 4.09 -11.98 10.83
CA PRO A 121 3.44 -12.94 11.73
C PRO A 121 2.94 -14.22 11.05
N TYR A 122 2.91 -14.25 9.72
CA TYR A 122 2.37 -15.35 8.94
C TYR A 122 3.51 -16.09 8.24
N SER A 123 3.45 -17.41 8.25
CA SER A 123 4.41 -18.29 7.58
C SER A 123 4.06 -18.54 6.11
N SER A 124 2.80 -18.32 5.73
CA SER A 124 2.32 -18.51 4.36
C SER A 124 1.11 -17.63 4.01
N LEU A 125 0.82 -17.53 2.70
CA LEU A 125 -0.37 -16.83 2.21
C LEU A 125 -1.66 -17.53 2.68
N GLU A 126 -1.68 -18.86 2.73
CA GLU A 126 -2.82 -19.63 3.23
C GLU A 126 -3.10 -19.35 4.71
N GLU A 127 -2.06 -19.16 5.52
CA GLU A 127 -2.21 -18.76 6.91
C GLU A 127 -2.78 -17.34 7.03
N LEU A 128 -2.24 -16.39 6.26
CA LEU A 128 -2.75 -15.02 6.21
C LEU A 128 -4.23 -14.98 5.81
N ILE A 129 -4.63 -15.79 4.82
CA ILE A 129 -6.01 -15.84 4.31
C ILE A 129 -7.00 -16.38 5.35
N ARG A 130 -6.58 -17.38 6.13
CA ARG A 130 -7.41 -17.97 7.20
C ARG A 130 -7.52 -17.07 8.42
N ALA A 131 -6.64 -16.08 8.56
CA ALA A 131 -6.65 -15.17 9.69
C ALA A 131 -7.75 -14.11 9.59
N THR A 132 -8.00 -13.50 10.74
CA THR A 132 -8.97 -12.42 10.93
C THR A 132 -8.23 -11.21 11.50
N GLY A 133 -8.53 -10.03 10.98
CA GLY A 133 -7.99 -8.79 11.49
C GLY A 133 -8.48 -8.46 12.91
N ILE A 134 -7.85 -7.49 13.55
CA ILE A 134 -8.13 -7.11 14.94
C ILE A 134 -9.57 -6.60 15.12
N ARG A 135 -10.15 -6.00 14.07
CA ARG A 135 -11.55 -5.52 14.06
C ARG A 135 -12.54 -6.59 13.60
N GLY A 136 -12.09 -7.83 13.45
CA GLY A 136 -12.95 -8.97 13.14
C GLY A 136 -13.20 -9.20 11.65
N THR A 137 -12.52 -8.48 10.75
CA THR A 137 -12.69 -8.69 9.30
C THR A 137 -11.90 -9.92 8.84
N PRO A 138 -12.54 -10.96 8.26
CA PRO A 138 -11.81 -12.09 7.72
C PRO A 138 -10.97 -11.67 6.50
N HIS A 139 -9.68 -12.02 6.47
CA HIS A 139 -8.80 -11.64 5.36
C HIS A 139 -9.21 -12.28 4.03
N ALA A 140 -9.87 -13.44 4.06
CA ALA A 140 -10.45 -14.07 2.88
C ALA A 140 -11.39 -13.13 2.09
N ARG A 141 -12.06 -12.19 2.77
CA ARG A 141 -12.92 -11.18 2.11
C ARG A 141 -12.10 -10.22 1.24
N TYR A 142 -10.91 -9.82 1.68
CA TYR A 142 -10.03 -8.97 0.88
C TYR A 142 -9.52 -9.74 -0.33
N VAL A 143 -9.13 -11.00 -0.13
CA VAL A 143 -8.69 -11.87 -1.23
C VAL A 143 -9.77 -12.03 -2.29
N GLU A 144 -11.02 -12.27 -1.90
CA GLU A 144 -12.15 -12.32 -2.83
C GLU A 144 -12.29 -11.01 -3.61
N ARG A 145 -12.27 -9.87 -2.93
CA ARG A 145 -12.39 -8.55 -3.57
C ARG A 145 -11.24 -8.19 -4.51
N LEU A 146 -10.06 -8.76 -4.28
CA LEU A 146 -8.90 -8.61 -5.15
C LEU A 146 -8.98 -9.51 -6.40
N GLY A 147 -9.97 -10.41 -6.49
CA GLY A 147 -10.08 -11.39 -7.58
C GLY A 147 -9.54 -12.77 -7.24
N GLY A 148 -9.53 -13.12 -5.95
CA GLY A 148 -9.03 -14.40 -5.44
C GLY A 148 -7.51 -14.43 -5.27
N LEU A 149 -6.95 -15.64 -5.14
CA LEU A 149 -5.51 -15.84 -5.05
C LEU A 149 -4.74 -15.16 -6.21
N PRO A 150 -5.15 -15.25 -7.48
CA PRO A 150 -4.47 -14.54 -8.57
C PRO A 150 -4.39 -13.04 -8.33
N GLY A 151 -5.46 -12.46 -7.77
CA GLY A 151 -5.55 -11.05 -7.38
C GLY A 151 -4.59 -10.64 -6.26
N CYS A 152 -4.44 -11.46 -5.23
CA CYS A 152 -3.45 -11.23 -4.16
C CYS A 152 -2.01 -11.32 -4.66
N ILE A 153 -1.77 -12.22 -5.61
CA ILE A 153 -0.44 -12.52 -6.10
C ILE A 153 -0.03 -11.50 -7.19
N GLY A 154 -1.01 -10.95 -7.93
CA GLY A 154 -0.83 -10.06 -9.08
C GLY A 154 0.03 -8.82 -8.88
N PHE A 155 0.17 -8.31 -7.64
CA PHE A 155 1.00 -7.13 -7.36
C PHE A 155 2.19 -7.34 -6.41
N GLY A 156 2.23 -8.39 -5.59
CA GLY A 156 3.35 -8.64 -4.66
C GLY A 156 4.32 -9.71 -5.14
N ALA A 157 3.85 -10.95 -5.25
CA ALA A 157 4.69 -12.13 -5.55
C ALA A 157 4.81 -12.42 -7.05
N VAL A 158 3.71 -12.33 -7.80
CA VAL A 158 3.77 -12.37 -9.26
C VAL A 158 4.51 -11.13 -9.71
N ARG A 159 4.33 -9.92 -9.18
CA ARG A 159 5.17 -8.78 -9.61
C ARG A 159 6.67 -9.02 -9.42
N ALA A 160 7.14 -9.61 -8.34
CA ALA A 160 8.57 -9.86 -8.18
C ALA A 160 9.10 -10.92 -9.19
N ILE A 161 8.35 -11.99 -9.46
CA ILE A 161 8.68 -13.01 -10.47
C ILE A 161 8.36 -12.54 -11.92
N PHE A 162 7.37 -11.68 -12.11
CA PHE A 162 6.86 -11.13 -13.36
C PHE A 162 7.70 -9.94 -13.82
N LEU A 163 8.22 -9.11 -12.91
CA LEU A 163 9.27 -8.13 -13.21
C LEU A 163 10.55 -8.84 -13.69
N VAL A 164 10.68 -10.14 -13.40
CA VAL A 164 11.84 -10.95 -13.76
C VAL A 164 11.59 -11.78 -15.02
N VAL A 165 10.38 -12.32 -15.20
CA VAL A 165 10.02 -13.27 -16.27
C VAL A 165 9.16 -12.62 -17.37
N TRP A 166 8.63 -11.41 -17.12
CA TRP A 166 7.95 -10.51 -18.05
C TRP A 166 6.71 -11.10 -18.74
N ARG A 167 6.23 -12.23 -18.23
CA ARG A 167 5.10 -13.01 -18.75
C ARG A 167 4.32 -13.63 -17.61
N TYR A 168 3.03 -13.31 -17.54
CA TYR A 168 2.14 -13.69 -16.46
C TYR A 168 1.96 -15.21 -16.38
N ASP A 169 1.81 -15.86 -17.54
CA ASP A 169 1.66 -17.32 -17.65
C ASP A 169 2.90 -18.09 -17.17
N TYR A 170 4.08 -17.47 -17.20
CA TYR A 170 5.31 -18.09 -16.72
C TYR A 170 5.47 -17.91 -15.20
N ALA A 171 5.10 -16.73 -14.69
CA ALA A 171 5.07 -16.47 -13.26
C ALA A 171 4.08 -17.41 -12.55
N GLU A 172 2.91 -17.67 -13.13
CA GLU A 172 1.94 -18.64 -12.58
C GLU A 172 2.49 -20.07 -12.54
N ARG A 173 3.24 -20.51 -13.56
CA ARG A 173 3.83 -21.86 -13.57
C ARG A 173 4.96 -22.01 -12.57
N LEU A 174 5.82 -21.01 -12.44
CA LEU A 174 6.86 -20.96 -11.42
C LEU A 174 6.22 -20.99 -10.02
N TRP A 175 5.15 -20.22 -9.83
CA TRP A 175 4.37 -20.29 -8.61
C TRP A 175 3.75 -21.68 -8.40
N ALA A 176 3.12 -22.29 -9.40
CA ALA A 176 2.56 -23.63 -9.26
C ALA A 176 3.63 -24.68 -8.87
N ALA A 177 4.87 -24.48 -9.31
CA ALA A 177 6.01 -25.35 -9.01
C ALA A 177 6.72 -25.08 -7.67
N GLY A 178 6.23 -24.14 -6.86
CA GLY A 178 6.78 -23.88 -5.51
C GLY A 178 7.73 -22.70 -5.39
N PHE A 179 8.04 -21.99 -6.49
CA PHE A 179 8.88 -20.79 -6.44
C PHE A 179 8.05 -19.60 -5.92
N ARG A 180 8.20 -19.28 -4.62
CA ARG A 180 7.39 -18.26 -3.92
C ARG A 180 8.05 -16.90 -3.82
N THR A 181 9.36 -16.80 -4.07
CA THR A 181 10.13 -15.56 -3.90
C THR A 181 11.14 -15.36 -5.04
N VAL A 182 11.60 -14.13 -5.27
CA VAL A 182 12.71 -13.86 -6.20
C VAL A 182 13.99 -14.58 -5.78
N GLN A 183 14.24 -14.65 -4.48
CA GLN A 183 15.38 -15.37 -3.93
C GLN A 183 15.32 -16.87 -4.29
N SER A 184 14.14 -17.49 -4.21
CA SER A 184 13.96 -18.88 -4.64
C SER A 184 14.30 -19.09 -6.11
N LEU A 185 14.04 -18.11 -7.00
CA LEU A 185 14.45 -18.21 -8.41
C LEU A 185 15.97 -18.11 -8.61
N ILE A 186 16.67 -17.38 -7.73
CA ILE A 186 18.13 -17.23 -7.79
C ILE A 186 18.82 -18.48 -7.27
N ASP A 187 18.32 -19.04 -6.18
CA ASP A 187 18.95 -20.16 -5.47
C ASP A 187 18.71 -21.50 -6.16
N SER A 188 17.63 -21.61 -6.96
CA SER A 188 17.31 -22.84 -7.67
C SER A 188 18.25 -23.14 -8.83
N THR A 189 18.38 -24.41 -9.15
CA THR A 189 19.11 -24.95 -10.30
C THR A 189 18.36 -24.72 -11.61
N ASP A 190 19.09 -24.82 -12.74
CA ASP A 190 18.46 -24.74 -14.05
C ASP A 190 17.48 -25.90 -14.29
N GLU A 191 17.77 -27.10 -13.77
CA GLU A 191 16.88 -28.26 -13.79
C GLU A 191 15.57 -27.99 -13.03
N GLU A 192 15.63 -27.42 -11.83
CA GLU A 192 14.45 -27.08 -11.03
C GLU A 192 13.56 -26.06 -11.74
N LEU A 193 14.14 -24.98 -12.29
CA LEU A 193 13.38 -23.98 -13.05
C LEU A 193 12.78 -24.57 -14.34
N ARG A 194 13.49 -25.48 -15.01
CA ARG A 194 13.00 -26.17 -16.20
C ARG A 194 11.87 -27.16 -15.91
N SER A 195 11.84 -27.74 -14.71
CA SER A 195 10.75 -28.63 -14.30
C SER A 195 9.42 -27.89 -14.18
N ALA A 196 9.45 -26.59 -13.87
CA ALA A 196 8.25 -25.74 -13.83
C ALA A 196 7.84 -25.22 -15.21
N HIS A 197 8.80 -24.85 -16.05
CA HIS A 197 8.55 -24.37 -17.40
C HIS A 197 9.78 -24.54 -18.29
N SER A 198 9.58 -24.93 -19.56
CA SER A 198 10.65 -25.20 -20.52
C SER A 198 11.37 -23.93 -21.00
N PHE A 199 12.04 -23.21 -20.09
CA PHE A 199 12.86 -22.06 -20.42
C PHE A 199 14.09 -22.46 -21.23
N SER A 200 14.39 -21.66 -22.27
CA SER A 200 15.67 -21.74 -22.95
C SER A 200 16.81 -21.34 -22.01
N LYS A 201 18.05 -21.74 -22.33
CA LYS A 201 19.24 -21.33 -21.58
C LYS A 201 19.37 -19.80 -21.49
N SER A 202 19.06 -19.08 -22.56
CA SER A 202 19.05 -17.61 -22.56
C SER A 202 17.92 -17.03 -21.72
N GLY A 203 16.74 -17.64 -21.73
CA GLY A 203 15.60 -17.25 -20.88
C GLY A 203 15.94 -17.34 -19.39
N LEU A 204 16.54 -18.44 -18.94
CA LEU A 204 16.99 -18.62 -17.56
C LEU A 204 18.03 -17.58 -17.15
N GLN A 205 18.99 -17.25 -18.03
CA GLN A 205 19.98 -16.21 -17.76
C GLN A 205 19.34 -14.83 -17.60
N THR A 206 18.34 -14.50 -18.43
CA THR A 206 17.58 -13.24 -18.33
C THR A 206 16.81 -13.17 -17.01
N ILE A 207 16.13 -14.26 -16.63
CA ILE A 207 15.41 -14.37 -15.35
C ILE A 207 16.39 -14.16 -14.19
N ARG A 208 17.50 -14.90 -14.11
CA ARG A 208 18.47 -14.72 -13.01
C ARG A 208 19.06 -13.31 -12.95
N ARG A 209 19.30 -12.67 -14.11
CA ARG A 209 19.82 -11.31 -14.17
C ARG A 209 18.81 -10.30 -13.63
N ALA A 210 17.55 -10.40 -14.05
CA ALA A 210 16.51 -9.49 -13.58
C ALA A 210 16.20 -9.72 -12.09
N ALA A 211 16.23 -10.97 -11.63
CA ALA A 211 16.06 -11.34 -10.22
C ALA A 211 17.14 -10.71 -9.32
N LYS A 212 18.41 -10.80 -9.74
CA LYS A 212 19.52 -10.14 -9.04
C LYS A 212 19.35 -8.62 -8.99
N LYS A 213 18.87 -8.01 -10.08
CA LYS A 213 18.62 -6.56 -10.12
C LYS A 213 17.50 -6.14 -9.17
N SER A 214 16.43 -6.93 -9.06
CA SER A 214 15.30 -6.62 -8.17
C SER A 214 15.61 -6.79 -6.67
N LEU A 215 16.69 -7.51 -6.32
CA LEU A 215 17.12 -7.69 -4.93
C LEU A 215 18.21 -6.70 -4.49
N LEU A 216 18.74 -5.87 -5.40
CA LEU A 216 19.64 -4.80 -4.99
C LEU A 216 18.83 -3.76 -4.20
N PRO A 217 19.32 -3.31 -3.02
CA PRO A 217 18.70 -2.18 -2.36
C PRO A 217 18.68 -0.99 -3.33
N LEU A 218 17.55 -0.29 -3.43
CA LEU A 218 17.33 0.94 -4.23
C LEU A 218 18.23 2.13 -3.80
N ALA A 219 19.34 1.87 -3.12
CA ALA A 219 20.26 2.84 -2.54
C ALA A 219 21.37 3.30 -3.50
N ALA A 220 21.35 2.92 -4.79
CA ALA A 220 22.44 3.22 -5.72
C ALA A 220 22.11 4.23 -6.84
N GLU A 221 20.87 4.74 -6.93
CA GLU A 221 20.47 5.69 -8.00
C GLU A 221 20.14 7.11 -7.48
N PHE A 222 20.42 7.39 -6.21
CA PHE A 222 20.25 8.73 -5.63
C PHE A 222 21.48 9.12 -4.79
N VAL A 223 22.57 9.44 -5.49
CA VAL A 223 23.66 10.31 -5.00
C VAL A 223 23.79 11.47 -5.96
#